data_AF-A0A6V7LB16-F1
#
_entry.id   AF-A0A6V7LB16-F1
#
_cell.length_a   1.000
_cell.length_b   1.000
_cell.length_c   1.000
_cell.angle_alpha   90.00
_cell.angle_beta   90.00
_cell.angle_gamma   90.00
#
_symmetry.space_group_name_H-M   'P 1'
#
loop_
_entity.id
_entity.type
_entity.pdbx_description
1 polymer ?
#
loop_
_entity_poly.entity_id
_entity_poly.type
_entity_poly.pdbx_seq_one_letter_code
_entity_poly.pdbx_strand_id
1 'polypeptide(L)' 'YILLKEKNMLLTMEQACKDAYKYFPSPERLDKVEDSMENLEEVVRERNQAYHYLETGEHGERPAKTVYNEI' A
#
# COMPACT_ATOMS: atom_id res chain seq x y z
N TYR A 1 3.35 11.64 -0.85
CA TYR A 1 3.29 11.36 -2.30
C TYR A 1 4.63 11.15 -3.01
N ILE A 2 5.79 11.29 -2.35
CA ILE A 2 7.09 11.06 -3.02
C ILE A 2 7.24 9.59 -3.45
N LEU A 3 6.98 8.65 -2.53
CA LEU A 3 7.01 7.20 -2.80
C LEU A 3 6.09 6.79 -3.96
N LEU A 4 4.89 7.36 -4.04
CA LEU A 4 3.96 7.09 -5.14
C LEU A 4 4.53 7.51 -6.51
N LYS A 5 5.16 8.69 -6.59
CA LYS A 5 5.79 9.14 -7.85
C LYS A 5 6.96 8.24 -8.23
N GLU A 6 7.72 7.79 -7.24
CA GLU A 6 8.82 6.87 -7.45
C GLU A 6 8.34 5.50 -7.93
N LYS A 7 7.33 4.91 -7.29
CA LYS A 7 6.69 3.66 -7.71
C LYS A 7 6.21 3.74 -9.16
N ASN A 8 5.49 4.80 -9.53
CA ASN A 8 4.99 4.98 -10.88
C ASN A 8 6.13 5.07 -11.93
N MET A 9 7.21 5.78 -11.59
CA MET A 9 8.39 5.87 -12.45
C MET A 9 9.06 4.50 -12.64
N LEU A 10 9.22 3.72 -11.56
CA LEU A 10 9.85 2.41 -11.60
C LEU A 10 9.02 1.41 -12.42
N LEU A 11 7.69 1.39 -12.24
CA LEU A 11 6.79 0.55 -13.04
C LEU A 11 6.85 0.89 -14.53
N THR A 12 6.92 2.18 -14.87
CA THR A 12 7.06 2.62 -16.28
C THR A 12 8.40 2.17 -16.86
N MET A 13 9.48 2.28 -16.08
CA MET A 13 10.82 1.85 -16.51
C MET A 13 10.91 0.33 -16.64
N GLU A 14 10.28 -0.43 -15.75
CA GLU A 14 10.22 -1.89 -15.80
C GLU A 14 9.54 -2.36 -17.09
N GLN A 15 8.40 -1.74 -17.45
CA GLN A 15 7.72 -2.04 -18.70
C GLN A 15 8.60 -1.73 -19.91
N ALA A 16 9.27 -0.58 -19.93
CA ALA A 16 10.19 -0.22 -21.01
C ALA A 16 11.38 -1.20 -21.14
N CYS A 17 11.89 -1.72 -20.02
CA CYS A 17 12.94 -2.75 -20.02
C CYS A 17 12.42 -4.08 -20.57
N LYS A 18 11.19 -4.49 -20.20
CA LYS A 18 10.53 -5.69 -20.74
C LYS A 18 10.35 -5.58 -22.26
N ASP A 19 9.85 -4.45 -22.74
CA ASP A 19 9.64 -4.19 -24.17
C ASP A 19 10.96 -4.20 -24.96
N ALA A 20 12.04 -3.71 -24.35
CA ALA A 20 13.37 -3.69 -24.93
C ALA A 20 14.16 -5.02 -24.77
N TYR A 21 13.56 -6.05 -24.16
CA TYR A 21 14.22 -7.30 -23.79
C TYR A 21 15.53 -7.10 -22.98
N LYS A 22 15.54 -6.09 -22.10
CA LYS A 22 16.67 -5.76 -21.22
C LYS A 22 16.33 -6.10 -19.78
N TYR A 23 17.35 -6.50 -19.02
CA TYR A 23 17.22 -6.63 -17.58
C TYR A 23 16.95 -5.28 -16.93
N PHE A 24 16.06 -5.30 -15.94
CA PHE A 24 15.79 -4.13 -15.14
C PHE A 24 17.00 -3.84 -14.23
N PRO A 25 17.51 -2.58 -14.17
CA PRO A 25 18.79 -2.29 -13.53
C PRO A 25 18.82 -2.51 -12.01
N SER A 26 17.68 -2.37 -11.33
CA SER A 26 17.61 -2.37 -9.87
C SER A 26 16.21 -2.80 -9.35
N PRO A 27 15.81 -4.07 -9.52
CA PRO A 27 14.48 -4.56 -9.11
C PRO A 27 14.22 -4.38 -7.62
N GLU A 28 15.24 -4.49 -6.78
CA GLU A 28 15.16 -4.32 -5.33
C GLU A 28 14.69 -2.93 -4.89
N ARG A 29 14.80 -1.93 -5.78
CA ARG A 29 14.31 -0.58 -5.51
C ARG A 29 12.78 -0.55 -5.50
N LEU A 30 12.12 -1.38 -6.31
CA LEU A 30 10.66 -1.48 -6.31
C LEU A 30 10.18 -2.06 -5.00
N ASP A 31 10.74 -3.19 -4.57
CA ASP A 31 10.42 -3.86 -3.31
C ASP A 31 10.56 -2.92 -2.11
N LYS A 32 11.68 -2.20 -2.01
CA LYS A 32 11.91 -1.22 -0.92
C LYS A 32 10.92 -0.07 -0.90
N VAL A 33 10.48 0.38 -2.08
CA VAL A 33 9.46 1.44 -2.18
C VAL A 33 8.11 0.90 -1.74
N GLU A 34 7.78 -0.35 -2.06
CA GLU A 34 6.56 -1.01 -1.58
C GLU A 34 6.57 -1.18 -0.07
N ASP A 35 7.64 -1.75 0.51
CA ASP A 35 7.81 -1.87 1.97
C ASP A 35 7.66 -0.51 2.65
N SER A 36 8.25 0.55 2.09
CA SER A 36 8.15 1.91 2.65
C SER A 36 6.73 2.47 2.58
N MET A 37 5.95 2.11 1.55
CA MET A 37 4.55 2.52 1.43
C MET A 37 3.66 1.78 2.43
N GLU A 38 3.86 0.47 2.60
CA GLU A 38 3.12 -0.35 3.57
C GLU A 38 3.38 0.11 5.01
N ASN A 39 4.64 0.32 5.37
CA ASN A 39 5.01 0.84 6.71
C ASN A 39 4.36 2.19 7.00
N LEU A 40 4.25 3.08 6.00
CA LEU A 40 3.62 4.38 6.16
C LEU A 40 2.10 4.26 6.33
N GLU A 41 1.47 3.36 5.58
CA GLU A 41 0.04 3.05 5.73
C GLU A 41 -0.26 2.46 7.11
N GLU A 42 0.56 1.52 7.59
CA GLU A 42 0.40 0.87 8.90
C GLU A 42 0.39 1.91 10.02
N VAL A 43 1.40 2.80 10.07
CA VAL A 43 1.48 3.85 11.09
C VAL A 43 0.28 4.81 11.04
N VAL A 44 -0.20 5.13 9.83
CA VAL A 44 -1.39 5.98 9.67
C VAL A 44 -2.64 5.26 10.19
N ARG A 45 -2.78 3.97 9.88
CA ARG A 45 -3.92 3.16 10.34
C ARG A 45 -3.91 3.01 11.86
N GLU A 46 -2.76 2.70 12.46
CA GLU A 46 -2.60 2.61 13.92
C GLU A 46 -3.05 3.89 14.63
N ARG A 47 -2.61 5.05 14.13
CA ARG A 47 -2.99 6.35 14.72
C ARG A 47 -4.48 6.64 14.57
N ASN A 48 -5.06 6.33 13.41
CA ASN A 48 -6.48 6.51 13.17
C ASN A 48 -7.32 5.61 14.08
N GLN A 49 -6.94 4.33 14.21
CA GLN A 49 -7.61 3.40 15.11
C GLN A 49 -7.54 3.89 16.56
N ALA A 50 -6.36 4.30 17.04
CA ALA A 50 -6.20 4.84 18.39
C ALA A 50 -7.07 6.08 18.63
N TYR A 51 -7.16 6.98 17.66
CA TYR A 51 -8.03 8.15 17.72
C TYR A 51 -9.52 7.75 17.81
N HIS A 52 -9.98 6.84 16.94
CA HIS A 52 -11.38 6.42 16.92
C HIS A 52 -11.78 5.61 18.16
N TYR A 53 -10.88 4.80 18.71
CA TYR A 53 -11.13 4.11 19.97
C TYR A 53 -11.36 5.09 21.13
N LEU A 54 -10.66 6.24 21.16
CA LEU A 54 -10.84 7.26 22.18
C LEU A 54 -12.13 8.06 22.00
N GLU A 55 -12.50 8.38 20.76
CA GLU A 55 -13.66 9.24 20.45
C GLU A 55 -14.99 8.49 20.40
N THR A 56 -15.03 7.31 19.76
CA THR A 56 -16.28 6.55 19.52
C THR A 56 -16.29 5.17 20.17
N GLY A 57 -15.14 4.69 20.64
CA GLY A 57 -15.00 3.32 21.17
C GLY A 57 -14.92 2.24 20.08
N GLU A 58 -14.87 2.63 18.80
CA GLU A 58 -14.77 1.72 17.66
C GLU A 58 -13.48 2.00 16.86
N HIS A 59 -13.02 1.03 16.07
CA HIS A 59 -11.78 1.14 15.28
C HIS A 59 -11.82 2.15 14.10
N GLY A 60 -12.98 2.73 13.78
CA GLY A 60 -13.15 3.67 12.66
C GLY A 60 -13.12 3.07 11.25
N GLU A 61 -12.89 1.76 11.10
CA GLU A 61 -12.98 1.10 9.78
C GLU A 61 -14.44 0.89 9.34
N ARG A 62 -14.63 0.55 8.06
CA ARG A 62 -15.97 0.40 7.47
C ARG A 62 -16.76 -0.68 8.23
N PRO A 63 -17.95 -0.36 8.77
CA PRO A 63 -18.74 -1.35 9.50
C PRO A 63 -19.16 -2.49 8.57
N ALA A 64 -18.91 -3.71 9.02
CA ALA A 64 -19.34 -4.93 8.36
C ALA A 64 -20.41 -5.64 9.20
N LYS A 65 -21.30 -6.37 8.54
CA LYS A 65 -22.27 -7.26 9.19
C LYS A 65 -21.97 -8.68 8.78
N THR A 66 -21.86 -9.56 9.76
CA THR A 66 -21.77 -11.00 9.49
C THR A 66 -23.11 -11.48 8.95
N VAL A 67 -23.10 -11.95 7.70
CA VAL A 67 -24.25 -12.58 7.04
C VAL A 67 -23.88 -14.01 6.70
N TYR A 68 -24.81 -14.95 6.91
CA TYR A 68 -24.63 -16.33 6.46
C TYR A 68 -24.80 -16.35 4.94
N ASN A 69 -23.83 -16.94 4.25
CA ASN A 69 -23.96 -17.18 2.82
C ASN A 69 -24.89 -18.38 2.61
N GLU A 70 -25.88 -18.25 1.72
CA GLU A 70 -26.90 -19.29 1.48
C GLU A 70 -26.47 -20.35 0.45
N ILE A 71 -25.17 -20.39 0.10
CA ILE A 71 -24.58 -21.33 -0.87
C ILE A 71 -24.02 -22.55 -0.17
#